data_AF-A0A9Q4CYI0-F1
#
_entry.id   AF-A0A9Q4CYI0-F1
#
_cell.length_a   1.000
_cell.length_b   1.000
_cell.length_c   1.000
_cell.angle_alpha   90.00
_cell.angle_beta   90.00
_cell.angle_gamma   90.00
#
_symmetry.space_group_name_H-M   'P 1'
#
loop_
_entity.id
_entity.type
_entity.pdbx_description
1 polymer ?
#
loop_
_entity_poly.entity_id
_entity_poly.type
_entity_poly.pdbx_seq_one_letter_code
_entity_poly.pdbx_strand_id
1 'polypeptide(L)'
;MGAQTFGRQWLGFRREVVLRELAAYEQEMADLRAKLAEAEQRWQRAEAEREELSLTLAAMRRQQLQPLSSGSASMQPAIVLVGPTDVLGPITLVVDALESSPHFTPRFRVFRDGFYRVDGETADRTKLIDWLRALPEVRETRQDQETIHVVPGTRGTGERSG
;
A
#
# COMPACT_ATOMS: atom_id res chain seq x y z
N MET A 1 -0.33 -72.32 26.44
CA MET A 1 -0.19 -72.12 24.98
C MET A 1 -1.08 -70.92 24.64
N GLY A 2 -0.56 -69.68 24.59
CA GLY A 2 0.21 -69.10 23.46
C GLY A 2 -0.81 -68.65 22.39
N ALA A 3 -1.03 -67.38 22.05
CA ALA A 3 -0.10 -66.26 21.96
C ALA A 3 -0.78 -64.93 22.32
N GLN A 4 -0.08 -64.18 23.17
CA GLN A 4 -0.30 -62.77 23.46
C GLN A 4 -0.28 -61.95 22.15
N THR A 5 -1.39 -61.28 21.83
CA THR A 5 -1.58 -60.42 20.65
C THR A 5 -0.84 -59.08 20.77
N PHE A 6 0.37 -59.11 21.33
CA PHE A 6 1.14 -57.97 21.81
C PHE A 6 1.76 -57.08 20.71
N GLY A 7 1.39 -57.29 19.44
CA GLY A 7 2.00 -56.59 18.30
C GLY A 7 1.16 -55.50 17.61
N ARG A 8 -0.12 -55.30 17.96
CA ARG A 8 -1.05 -54.51 17.10
C ARG A 8 -1.65 -53.24 17.70
N GLN A 9 -1.50 -53.00 19.00
CA GLN A 9 -2.01 -51.78 19.66
C GLN A 9 -0.89 -51.17 20.50
N TRP A 10 -0.31 -50.08 20.00
CA TRP A 10 0.48 -49.17 20.82
C TRP A 10 -0.44 -47.99 21.18
N LEU A 11 -0.56 -47.68 22.47
CA LEU A 11 -1.23 -46.47 23.00
C LEU A 11 -2.71 -46.29 22.61
N GLY A 12 -3.46 -47.38 22.40
CA GLY A 12 -4.90 -47.32 22.09
C GLY A 12 -5.24 -47.09 20.62
N PHE A 13 -4.25 -46.85 19.77
CA PHE A 13 -4.45 -46.66 18.33
C PHE A 13 -4.09 -47.93 17.54
N ARG A 14 -4.90 -48.25 16.52
CA ARG A 14 -4.61 -49.34 15.59
C ARG A 14 -3.57 -48.85 14.58
N ARG A 15 -2.44 -49.55 14.45
CA ARG A 15 -1.35 -49.22 13.52
C ARG A 15 -1.82 -48.92 12.09
N GLU A 16 -2.80 -49.67 11.59
CA GLU A 16 -3.37 -49.49 10.25
C GLU A 16 -4.09 -48.14 10.08
N VAL A 17 -4.72 -47.63 11.14
CA VAL A 17 -5.41 -46.33 11.13
C VAL A 17 -4.36 -45.21 11.10
N VAL A 18 -3.34 -45.30 11.96
CA VAL A 18 -2.25 -44.31 12.02
C VAL A 18 -1.49 -44.23 10.69
N LEU A 19 -1.20 -45.38 10.06
CA LEU A 19 -0.52 -45.40 8.76
C LEU A 19 -1.38 -44.80 7.64
N ARG A 20 -2.70 -45.01 7.68
CA ARG A 20 -3.62 -44.41 6.71
C ARG A 20 -3.71 -42.90 6.88
N GLU A 21 -3.78 -42.41 8.12
CA GLU A 21 -3.79 -40.98 8.41
C GLU A 21 -2.46 -40.32 8.03
N LEU A 22 -1.32 -40.96 8.33
CA LEU A 22 0.00 -40.49 7.89
C LEU A 22 0.08 -40.37 6.36
N ALA A 23 -0.37 -41.39 5.63
CA ALA A 23 -0.39 -41.34 4.16
C ALA A 23 -1.30 -40.20 3.63
N ALA A 24 -2.45 -39.96 4.28
CA ALA A 24 -3.33 -38.84 3.93
C ALA A 24 -2.66 -37.48 4.18
N TYR A 25 -1.99 -37.31 5.31
CA TYR A 25 -1.24 -36.09 5.62
C TYR A 25 -0.04 -35.88 4.70
N GLU A 26 0.68 -36.94 4.33
CA GLU A 26 1.77 -36.88 3.35
C GLU A 26 1.26 -36.41 1.98
N GLN A 27 0.10 -36.91 1.56
CA GLN A 27 -0.54 -36.51 0.33
C GLN A 27 -1.04 -35.05 0.39
N GLU A 28 -1.65 -34.64 1.50
CA GLU A 28 -2.08 -33.25 1.70
C GLU A 28 -0.89 -32.28 1.70
N MET A 29 0.24 -32.65 2.33
CA MET A 29 1.48 -31.85 2.28
C MET A 29 2.04 -31.76 0.85
N ALA A 30 1.96 -32.84 0.06
CA ALA A 30 2.40 -32.82 -1.33
C ALA A 30 1.53 -31.86 -2.17
N ASP A 31 0.21 -31.91 -1.99
CA ASP A 31 -0.74 -31.03 -2.68
C ASP A 31 -0.55 -29.56 -2.29
N LEU A 32 -0.33 -29.28 -0.99
CA LEU A 32 -0.06 -27.93 -0.51
C LEU A 32 1.26 -27.38 -1.05
N ARG A 33 2.31 -28.21 -1.14
CA ARG A 33 3.59 -27.80 -1.75
C ARG A 33 3.44 -27.49 -3.24
N ALA A 34 2.64 -28.28 -3.98
CA ALA A 34 2.35 -27.99 -5.38
C ALA A 34 1.60 -26.66 -5.54
N LYS A 35 0.56 -26.43 -4.73
CA LYS A 35 -0.19 -25.16 -4.71
C LYS A 35 0.69 -23.96 -4.35
N LEU A 36 1.62 -24.12 -3.40
CA LEU A 36 2.57 -23.09 -3.03
C LEU A 36 3.49 -22.75 -4.21
N ALA A 37 4.08 -23.75 -4.86
CA ALA A 37 4.94 -23.55 -6.02
C ALA A 37 4.20 -22.83 -7.18
N GLU A 38 2.93 -23.19 -7.44
CA GLU A 38 2.10 -22.50 -8.43
C GLU A 38 1.79 -21.05 -8.04
N ALA A 39 1.57 -20.77 -6.75
CA ALA A 39 1.33 -19.43 -6.26
C ALA A 39 2.60 -18.56 -6.34
N GLU A 40 3.76 -19.11 -5.97
CA GLU A 40 5.07 -18.45 -6.10
C GLU A 40 5.38 -18.13 -7.56
N GLN A 41 5.13 -19.06 -8.48
CA GLN A 41 5.34 -18.82 -9.90
C GLN A 41 4.41 -17.72 -10.45
N ARG A 42 3.15 -17.70 -10.01
CA ARG A 42 2.21 -16.61 -10.36
C ARG A 42 2.67 -15.27 -9.81
N TRP A 43 3.17 -15.24 -8.58
CA TRP A 43 3.72 -14.04 -7.96
C TRP A 43 4.95 -13.52 -8.72
N GLN A 44 5.90 -14.40 -9.05
CA GLN A 44 7.09 -14.02 -9.83
C GLN A 44 6.75 -13.45 -11.21
N ARG A 45 5.74 -14.02 -11.90
CA ARG A 45 5.28 -13.46 -13.18
C ARG A 45 4.68 -12.07 -13.01
N ALA A 46 3.81 -11.88 -12.01
CA ALA A 46 3.21 -10.59 -11.72
C ALA A 46 4.27 -9.54 -11.32
N GLU A 47 5.29 -9.94 -10.57
CA GLU A 47 6.40 -9.06 -10.19
C GLU A 47 7.23 -8.64 -11.41
N ALA A 48 7.54 -9.57 -12.32
CA ALA A 48 8.24 -9.26 -13.57
C ALA A 48 7.43 -8.32 -14.49
N GLU A 49 6.11 -8.55 -14.61
CA GLU A 49 5.21 -7.64 -15.34
C GLU A 49 5.18 -6.24 -14.70
N ARG A 50 5.17 -6.17 -13.36
CA ARG A 50 5.24 -4.89 -12.63
C ARG A 50 6.55 -4.15 -12.90
N GLU A 51 7.69 -4.85 -12.89
CA GLU A 51 8.98 -4.27 -13.21
C GLU A 51 9.03 -3.74 -14.65
N GLU A 52 8.51 -4.49 -15.63
CA GLU A 52 8.42 -4.05 -17.03
C GLU A 52 7.55 -2.78 -17.18
N LEU A 53 6.39 -2.75 -16.52
CA LEU A 53 5.53 -1.58 -16.47
C LEU A 53 6.22 -0.38 -15.80
N SER A 54 7.01 -0.61 -14.75
CA SER A 54 7.76 0.46 -14.08
C SER A 54 8.84 1.06 -15.00
N LEU A 55 9.54 0.23 -15.77
CA LEU A 55 10.57 0.66 -16.73
C LEU A 55 9.96 1.43 -17.89
N THR A 56 8.82 0.97 -18.42
CA THR A 56 8.10 1.66 -19.49
C THR A 56 7.55 3.00 -19.03
N LEU A 57 6.96 3.09 -17.83
CA LEU A 57 6.54 4.35 -17.21
C LEU A 57 7.73 5.31 -17.03
N ALA A 58 8.87 4.82 -16.52
CA ALA A 58 10.08 5.62 -16.36
C ALA A 58 10.61 6.13 -17.72
N ALA A 59 10.55 5.31 -18.77
CA ALA A 59 10.95 5.71 -20.12
C ALA A 59 10.02 6.78 -20.71
N MET A 60 8.70 6.61 -20.57
CA MET A 60 7.71 7.61 -20.98
C MET A 60 7.91 8.94 -20.25
N ARG A 61 8.19 8.91 -18.94
CA ARG A 61 8.47 10.12 -18.15
C ARG A 61 9.71 10.86 -18.62
N ARG A 62 10.80 10.14 -18.95
CA ARG A 62 12.01 10.76 -19.51
C ARG A 62 11.74 11.43 -20.86
N GLN A 63 10.92 10.80 -21.71
CA GLN A 63 10.55 11.37 -23.01
C GLN A 63 9.68 12.62 -22.87
N GLN A 64 8.73 12.65 -21.92
CA GLN A 64 7.89 13.82 -21.64
C GLN A 64 8.67 14.99 -21.04
N LEU A 65 9.78 14.75 -20.34
CA LEU A 65 10.61 15.79 -19.75
C LEU A 65 11.62 16.41 -20.73
N GLN A 66 11.89 15.77 -21.89
CA GLN A 66 12.91 16.26 -22.83
C GLN A 66 12.53 17.48 -23.71
N PRO A 67 11.25 17.85 -23.95
CA PRO A 67 10.94 19.10 -24.64
C PRO A 67 10.53 20.28 -23.73
N LEU A 68 10.49 20.15 -22.39
CA LEU A 68 9.97 21.21 -21.49
C LEU A 68 11.05 22.12 -20.87
N SER A 69 12.31 21.97 -21.24
CA SER A 69 13.43 22.82 -20.77
C SER A 69 13.46 24.23 -21.41
N SER A 70 12.31 24.75 -21.83
CA SER A 70 12.18 26.08 -22.43
C SER A 70 11.06 26.88 -21.76
N GLY A 71 11.40 27.51 -20.63
CA GLY A 71 10.90 28.86 -20.30
C GLY A 71 9.45 29.05 -19.83
N SER A 72 8.73 28.00 -19.42
CA SER A 72 7.45 28.14 -18.72
C SER A 72 7.46 27.26 -17.48
N ALA A 73 6.89 27.73 -16.36
CA ALA A 73 6.80 26.94 -15.13
C ALA A 73 6.03 25.65 -15.45
N SER A 74 6.75 24.57 -15.72
CA SER A 74 6.15 23.31 -16.14
C SER A 74 5.38 22.75 -14.96
N MET A 75 4.05 22.66 -15.10
CA MET A 75 3.22 21.99 -14.12
C MET A 75 3.66 20.52 -14.04
N GLN A 76 4.04 20.09 -12.84
CA GLN A 76 4.48 18.74 -12.55
C GLN A 76 3.33 17.95 -11.92
N PRO A 77 3.15 16.66 -12.26
CA PRO A 77 2.17 15.81 -11.61
C PRO A 77 2.54 15.63 -10.13
N ALA A 78 1.54 15.73 -9.25
CA ALA A 78 1.68 15.50 -7.82
C ALA A 78 0.50 14.69 -7.28
N ILE A 79 0.81 13.73 -6.41
CA ILE A 79 -0.17 12.88 -5.74
C ILE A 79 -0.17 13.25 -4.26
N VAL A 80 -1.33 13.62 -3.72
CA VAL A 80 -1.51 13.92 -2.31
C VAL A 80 -2.39 12.85 -1.68
N LEU A 81 -1.86 12.12 -0.69
CA LEU A 81 -2.57 11.13 0.10
C LEU A 81 -2.92 11.72 1.46
N VAL A 82 -4.20 11.89 1.72
CA VAL A 82 -4.74 12.47 2.96
C VAL A 82 -5.28 11.34 3.84
N GLY A 83 -4.59 11.05 4.94
CA GLY A 83 -4.91 9.97 5.90
C GLY A 83 -3.66 9.39 6.58
N PRO A 84 -3.78 8.34 7.41
CA PRO A 84 -5.03 7.79 7.92
C PRO A 84 -5.55 8.66 9.08
N THR A 85 -6.86 8.75 9.23
CA THR A 85 -7.48 9.27 10.46
C THR A 85 -8.80 8.55 10.72
N ASP A 86 -9.12 8.37 11.99
CA ASP A 86 -10.32 7.67 12.46
C ASP A 86 -11.59 8.52 12.30
N VAL A 87 -11.44 9.80 11.91
CA VAL A 87 -12.51 10.78 11.79
C VAL A 87 -12.51 11.36 10.37
N LEU A 88 -13.64 11.26 9.65
CA LEU A 88 -13.76 11.76 8.27
C LEU A 88 -13.66 13.29 8.16
N GLY A 89 -14.08 14.03 9.20
CA GLY A 89 -14.14 15.51 9.19
C GLY A 89 -12.79 16.20 8.86
N PRO A 90 -11.69 15.88 9.56
CA PRO A 90 -10.38 16.40 9.24
C PRO A 90 -9.90 16.08 7.81
N ILE A 91 -10.23 14.91 7.25
CA ILE A 91 -9.88 14.58 5.86
C ILE A 91 -10.60 15.51 4.90
N THR A 92 -11.91 15.68 5.06
CA THR A 92 -12.71 16.50 4.16
C THR A 92 -12.21 17.95 4.14
N LEU A 93 -11.81 18.52 5.28
CA LEU A 93 -11.31 19.89 5.34
C LEU A 93 -9.98 20.06 4.61
N VAL A 94 -9.06 19.10 4.75
CA VAL A 94 -7.77 19.13 4.03
C VAL A 94 -7.98 18.96 2.52
N VAL A 95 -8.92 18.10 2.12
CA VAL A 95 -9.26 17.91 0.70
C VAL A 95 -9.93 19.16 0.12
N ASP A 96 -10.88 19.77 0.83
CA ASP A 96 -11.52 21.02 0.40
C ASP A 96 -10.50 22.16 0.31
N ALA A 97 -9.57 22.25 1.28
CA ALA A 97 -8.48 23.20 1.22
C ALA A 97 -7.61 22.97 -0.03
N LEU A 98 -7.24 21.71 -0.32
CA LEU A 98 -6.47 21.35 -1.52
C LEU A 98 -7.18 21.78 -2.81
N GLU A 99 -8.51 21.68 -2.87
CA GLU A 99 -9.30 22.11 -4.03
C GLU A 99 -9.30 23.62 -4.24
N SER A 100 -9.16 24.38 -3.16
CA SER A 100 -9.05 25.84 -3.19
C SER A 100 -7.61 26.35 -3.25
N SER A 101 -6.62 25.46 -3.36
CA SER A 101 -5.21 25.83 -3.24
C SER A 101 -4.70 26.63 -4.45
N PRO A 102 -3.94 27.72 -4.25
CA PRO A 102 -3.25 28.41 -5.34
C PRO A 102 -2.00 27.66 -5.83
N HIS A 103 -1.58 26.59 -5.12
CA HIS A 103 -0.34 25.86 -5.39
C HIS A 103 -0.58 24.45 -5.97
N PHE A 104 -1.84 24.05 -6.14
CA PHE A 104 -2.21 22.74 -6.62
C PHE A 104 -3.52 22.77 -7.39
N THR A 105 -3.51 22.20 -8.59
CA THR A 105 -4.69 22.04 -9.42
C THR A 105 -5.13 20.57 -9.38
N PRO A 106 -6.17 20.21 -8.61
CA PRO A 106 -6.66 18.85 -8.56
C PRO A 106 -7.29 18.43 -9.90
N ARG A 107 -7.09 17.17 -10.29
CA ARG A 107 -7.70 16.57 -11.48
C ARG A 107 -8.70 15.50 -11.12
N PHE A 108 -8.37 14.64 -10.16
CA PHE A 108 -9.29 13.63 -9.66
C PHE A 108 -9.04 13.28 -8.20
N ARG A 109 -10.07 12.78 -7.52
CA ARG A 109 -10.01 12.33 -6.14
C ARG A 109 -10.67 10.97 -5.98
N VAL A 110 -10.05 10.10 -5.18
CA VAL A 110 -10.57 8.77 -4.86
C VAL A 110 -10.40 8.52 -3.38
N PHE A 111 -11.48 8.11 -2.70
CA PHE A 111 -11.40 7.59 -1.34
C PHE A 111 -11.25 6.07 -1.37
N ARG A 112 -10.21 5.56 -0.72
CA ARG A 112 -9.95 4.13 -0.62
C ARG A 112 -9.19 3.81 0.66
N ASP A 113 -9.61 2.76 1.36
CA ASP A 113 -8.90 2.19 2.52
C ASP A 113 -8.56 3.22 3.62
N GLY A 114 -9.44 4.21 3.85
CA GLY A 114 -9.23 5.24 4.88
C GLY A 114 -8.35 6.41 4.44
N PHE A 115 -7.97 6.47 3.16
CA PHE A 115 -7.20 7.56 2.58
C PHE A 115 -7.99 8.25 1.46
N TYR A 116 -7.93 9.58 1.43
CA TYR A 116 -8.27 10.35 0.24
C TYR A 116 -7.03 10.55 -0.60
N ARG A 117 -7.02 9.99 -1.80
CA ARG A 117 -6.01 10.25 -2.81
C ARG A 117 -6.49 11.37 -3.73
N VAL A 118 -5.72 12.44 -3.82
CA VAL A 118 -5.95 13.56 -4.72
C VAL A 118 -4.79 13.67 -5.69
N ASP A 119 -5.06 13.45 -6.96
CA ASP A 119 -4.07 13.56 -8.03
C ASP A 119 -4.28 14.90 -8.75
N GLY A 120 -3.20 15.60 -9.02
CA GLY A 120 -3.25 16.91 -9.64
C GLY A 120 -1.89 17.39 -10.13
N GLU A 121 -1.80 18.68 -10.35
CA GLU A 121 -0.60 19.33 -10.89
C GLU A 121 -0.17 20.48 -9.99
N THR A 122 1.15 20.65 -9.84
CA THR A 122 1.74 21.76 -9.10
C THR A 122 2.89 22.37 -9.88
N ALA A 123 3.00 23.69 -9.83
CA ALA A 123 4.16 24.39 -10.40
C ALA A 123 5.41 24.26 -9.51
N ASP A 124 5.23 24.02 -8.21
CA ASP A 124 6.32 23.90 -7.24
C ASP A 124 5.88 23.03 -6.06
N ARG A 125 6.43 21.82 -6.02
CA ARG A 125 6.09 20.82 -5.01
C ARG A 125 6.51 21.25 -3.60
N THR A 126 7.57 22.04 -3.48
CA THR A 126 8.04 22.55 -2.17
C THR A 126 7.02 23.53 -1.61
N LYS A 127 6.54 24.46 -2.44
CA LYS A 127 5.48 25.42 -2.04
C LYS A 127 4.17 24.73 -1.66
N LEU A 128 3.79 23.68 -2.38
CA LEU A 128 2.63 22.87 -2.01
C LEU A 128 2.80 22.22 -0.62
N ILE A 129 3.96 21.65 -0.33
CA ILE A 129 4.25 21.02 0.97
C ILE A 129 4.25 22.07 2.08
N ASP A 130 4.91 23.21 1.89
CA ASP A 130 4.97 24.28 2.88
C ASP A 130 3.58 24.87 3.15
N TRP A 131 2.75 25.02 2.10
CA TRP A 131 1.35 25.42 2.24
C TRP A 131 0.52 24.37 3.00
N LEU A 132 0.66 23.08 2.69
CA LEU A 132 -0.01 21.99 3.41
C LEU A 132 0.36 21.97 4.89
N ARG A 133 1.63 22.20 5.22
CA ARG A 133 2.10 22.29 6.62
C ARG A 133 1.55 23.51 7.37
N ALA A 134 1.18 24.57 6.65
CA ALA A 134 0.59 25.76 7.23
C ALA A 134 -0.92 25.61 7.50
N LEU A 135 -1.57 24.55 6.97
CA LEU A 135 -2.98 24.29 7.24
C LEU A 135 -3.18 23.82 8.69
N PRO A 136 -4.12 24.44 9.44
CA PRO A 136 -4.35 24.08 10.85
C PRO A 136 -4.93 22.67 11.03
N GLU A 137 -5.50 22.07 9.98
CA GLU A 137 -6.04 20.73 9.96
C GLU A 137 -4.97 19.66 9.66
N VAL A 138 -3.74 20.06 9.33
CA VAL A 138 -2.65 19.14 9.01
C VAL A 138 -1.75 18.96 10.23
N ARG A 139 -1.64 17.72 10.72
CA ARG A 139 -0.74 17.36 11.82
C ARG A 139 0.67 17.09 11.32
N GLU A 140 0.78 16.39 10.21
CA GLU A 140 2.06 15.92 9.68
C GLU A 140 2.02 15.83 8.15
N THR A 141 3.12 16.21 7.51
CA THR A 141 3.31 16.06 6.07
C THR A 141 4.62 15.33 5.79
N ARG A 142 4.54 14.16 5.16
CA ARG A 142 5.68 13.38 4.69
C ARG A 142 5.74 13.39 3.17
N GLN A 143 6.95 13.43 2.63
CA GLN A 143 7.19 13.36 1.20
C GLN A 143 7.88 12.05 0.86
N ASP A 144 7.34 11.36 -0.13
CA ASP A 144 8.02 10.29 -0.86
C ASP A 144 8.34 10.75 -2.29
N GLN A 145 9.08 9.96 -3.06
CA GLN A 145 9.57 10.32 -4.40
C GLN A 145 8.48 10.95 -5.30
N GLU A 146 7.24 10.44 -5.25
CA GLU A 146 6.12 10.91 -6.10
C GLU A 146 4.87 11.32 -5.33
N THR A 147 4.81 10.99 -4.04
CA THR A 147 3.61 11.16 -3.22
C THR A 147 3.86 12.09 -2.04
N ILE A 148 2.85 12.88 -1.67
CA ILE A 148 2.82 13.71 -0.46
C ILE A 148 1.78 13.09 0.46
N HIS A 149 2.23 12.55 1.59
CA HIS A 149 1.35 12.02 2.62
C HIS A 149 1.02 13.13 3.61
N VAL A 150 -0.26 13.36 3.85
CA VAL A 150 -0.78 14.38 4.75
C VAL A 150 -1.61 13.66 5.79
N VAL A 151 -1.23 13.78 7.06
CA VAL A 151 -1.99 13.22 8.17
C VAL A 151 -2.85 14.34 8.76
N PRO A 152 -4.18 14.26 8.64
CA PRO A 152 -5.07 15.25 9.23
C PRO A 152 -5.09 15.15 10.75
N GLY A 153 -5.18 16.29 11.43
CA GLY A 153 -5.37 16.40 12.87
C GLY A 153 -6.71 17.04 13.20
N THR A 154 -7.37 16.57 14.26
CA THR A 154 -8.47 17.31 14.88
C THR A 154 -7.89 18.50 15.65
N ARG A 155 -8.46 19.69 15.49
CA ARG A 155 -8.12 20.86 16.31
C ARG A 155 -8.18 20.48 17.80
N GLY A 156 -7.02 20.43 18.45
CA GLY A 156 -6.85 20.14 19.87
C GLY A 156 -5.78 21.06 20.43
N THR A 157 -6.26 22.15 21.05
CA THR A 157 -5.74 22.81 22.26
C THR A 157 -4.23 22.72 22.53
N GLY A 158 -3.58 23.89 22.54
CA GLY A 158 -2.19 24.01 22.94
C GLY A 158 -1.88 23.34 24.27
N GLU A 159 -0.98 22.38 24.24
CA GLU A 159 -0.11 22.08 25.37
C GLU A 159 0.95 23.19 25.41
N ARG A 160 0.67 24.24 26.20
CA ARG A 160 1.73 24.94 26.93
C ARG A 160 2.21 23.97 28.00
N SER A 161 3.31 23.29 27.77
CA SER A 161 4.11 22.74 28.86
C SER A 161 5.04 23.85 29.34
N GLY A 162 4.79 24.29 30.58
CA GLY A 162 5.73 25.08 31.36
C GLY A 162 6.86 24.24 31.93
#